data_AF-A0A9X6LFF1-F1
#
_entry.id   AF-A0A9X6LFF1-F1
#
_cell.length_a   1.000
_cell.length_b   1.000
_cell.length_c   1.000
_cell.angle_alpha   90.00
_cell.angle_beta   90.00
_cell.angle_gamma   90.00
#
_symmetry.space_group_name_H-M   'P 1'
#
loop_
_entity.id
_entity.type
_entity.pdbx_description
1 polymer ?
#
loop_
_entity_poly.entity_id
_entity_poly.type
_entity_poly.pdbx_seq_one_letter_code
_entity_poly.pdbx_strand_id
1 'polypeptide(L)' 'MKQTILTKPEQAIIISTFISMLGPDLVNERIDKKKLESVIPIYNEMEDNTTPKQRREAMVSLLDKTMDEFLVVNDERI' A
#
# COMPACT_ATOMS: atom_id res chain seq x y z
N MET A 1 0.71 -20.30 1.56
CA MET A 1 0.91 -18.99 2.20
C MET A 1 -0.39 -18.55 2.83
N LYS A 2 -0.34 -17.97 4.03
CA LYS A 2 -1.50 -17.29 4.63
C LYS A 2 -1.79 -16.05 3.78
N GLN A 3 -3.05 -15.76 3.50
CA GLN A 3 -3.40 -14.54 2.76
C GLN A 3 -3.42 -13.38 3.75
N THR A 4 -2.52 -12.42 3.59
CA THR A 4 -2.53 -11.18 4.38
C THR A 4 -3.70 -10.31 3.95
N ILE A 5 -4.64 -10.06 4.86
CA ILE A 5 -5.79 -9.20 4.59
C ILE A 5 -5.42 -7.75 4.93
N LEU A 6 -5.36 -6.89 3.91
CA LEU A 6 -5.18 -5.46 4.06
C LEU A 6 -6.54 -4.77 4.12
N THR A 7 -6.69 -3.85 5.07
CA THR A 7 -7.82 -2.91 5.14
C THR A 7 -7.75 -1.89 4.00
N LYS A 8 -8.85 -1.20 3.70
CA LYS A 8 -8.86 -0.18 2.63
C LYS A 8 -7.82 0.95 2.86
N PRO A 9 -7.64 1.50 4.08
CA PRO A 9 -6.57 2.47 4.33
C PRO A 9 -5.18 1.90 4.06
N GLU A 10 -4.90 0.68 4.49
CA GLU A 10 -3.62 0.01 4.24
C GLU A 10 -3.37 -0.21 2.74
N GLN A 11 -4.41 -0.60 1.98
CA GLN A 11 -4.35 -0.71 0.52
C GLN A 11 -4.06 0.64 -0.15
N ALA A 12 -4.76 1.70 0.24
CA ALA A 12 -4.52 3.05 -0.28
C ALA A 12 -3.09 3.53 0.03
N ILE A 13 -2.60 3.29 1.25
CA ILE A 13 -1.24 3.66 1.66
C ILE A 13 -0.20 2.94 0.82
N ILE A 14 -0.28 1.61 0.66
CA ILE A 14 0.75 0.88 -0.09
C ILE A 14 0.75 1.22 -1.58
N ILE A 15 -0.43 1.38 -2.19
CA ILE A 15 -0.55 1.74 -3.61
C ILE A 15 -0.03 3.16 -3.85
N SER A 16 -0.42 4.13 -3.03
CA SER A 16 0.07 5.52 -3.16
C SER A 16 1.58 5.62 -2.94
N THR A 17 2.13 4.82 -2.02
CA THR A 17 3.57 4.72 -1.80
C THR A 17 4.30 4.24 -3.06
N PHE A 18 3.83 3.15 -3.68
CA PHE A 18 4.45 2.66 -4.92
C PHE A 18 4.35 3.66 -6.07
N ILE A 19 3.19 4.31 -6.24
CA ILE A 19 3.02 5.35 -7.26
C ILE A 19 4.01 6.51 -7.03
N SER A 20 4.16 6.95 -5.78
CA SER A 20 5.09 8.03 -5.42
C SER A 20 6.56 7.64 -5.61
N MET A 21 6.93 6.38 -5.37
CA MET A 21 8.30 5.89 -5.55
C MET A 21 8.68 5.70 -7.02
N LEU A 22 7.75 5.19 -7.84
CA LEU A 22 7.99 4.92 -9.26
C LEU A 22 7.83 6.17 -10.14
N GLY A 23 7.07 7.15 -9.66
CA GLY A 23 6.76 8.37 -10.39
C GLY A 23 5.64 8.18 -11.43
N PRO A 24 4.97 9.28 -11.82
CA PRO A 24 3.78 9.21 -12.67
C PRO A 24 4.07 8.70 -14.08
N ASP A 25 5.25 9.00 -14.66
CA ASP A 25 5.59 8.60 -16.02
C ASP A 25 5.68 7.08 -16.15
N LEU A 26 6.45 6.44 -15.26
CA LEU A 26 6.62 4.99 -15.25
C LEU A 26 5.31 4.26 -14.94
N VAL A 27 4.53 4.79 -14.00
CA VAL A 27 3.22 4.22 -13.63
C VAL A 27 2.24 4.28 -14.81
N ASN A 28 2.15 5.43 -15.50
CA ASN A 28 1.25 5.59 -16.65
C ASN A 28 1.64 4.75 -17.87
N GLU A 29 2.94 4.50 -18.06
CA GLU A 29 3.44 3.67 -19.16
C GLU A 29 3.22 2.17 -18.90
N ARG A 30 3.39 1.72 -17.66
CA ARG A 30 3.51 0.28 -17.32
C ARG A 30 2.28 -0.33 -16.67
N ILE A 31 1.36 0.47 -16.15
CA ILE A 31 0.16 -0.01 -15.45
C ILE A 31 -1.10 0.29 -16.28
N ASP A 32 -2.01 -0.67 -16.33
CA ASP A 32 -3.30 -0.50 -17.01
C ASP A 32 -4.08 0.68 -16.40
N LYS A 33 -4.56 1.57 -17.27
CA LYS A 33 -5.26 2.80 -16.85
C LYS A 33 -6.53 2.51 -16.05
N LYS A 34 -7.31 1.48 -16.43
CA LYS A 34 -8.53 1.12 -15.68
C LYS A 34 -8.20 0.63 -14.28
N LYS A 35 -7.07 -0.07 -14.11
CA LYS A 35 -6.56 -0.43 -12.78
C LYS A 35 -6.20 0.81 -11.97
N LEU A 36 -5.52 1.80 -12.56
CA LEU A 36 -5.20 3.05 -11.85
C LEU A 36 -6.47 3.82 -11.45
N GLU A 37 -7.45 3.92 -12.36
CA GLU A 37 -8.74 4.54 -12.07
C GLU A 37 -9.49 3.84 -10.92
N SER A 38 -9.37 2.51 -10.82
CA SER A 38 -10.01 1.74 -9.74
C SER A 38 -9.45 2.01 -8.35
N VAL A 39 -8.28 2.65 -8.24
CA VAL A 39 -7.66 3.03 -6.96
C VAL A 39 -8.27 4.32 -6.40
N ILE A 40 -8.79 5.19 -7.28
CA ILE A 40 -9.30 6.52 -6.90
C ILE A 40 -10.35 6.43 -5.78
N PRO A 41 -11.38 5.56 -5.86
CA PRO A 41 -12.37 5.47 -4.79
C PRO A 41 -11.79 4.99 -3.45
N ILE A 42 -10.80 4.09 -3.49
CA ILE A 42 -10.16 3.56 -2.28
C ILE A 42 -9.35 4.67 -1.60
N TYR A 43 -8.64 5.46 -2.39
CA TYR A 43 -7.87 6.59 -1.90
C TYR A 43 -8.78 7.68 -1.31
N ASN A 44 -9.83 8.06 -2.03
CA ASN A 44 -10.79 9.06 -1.55
C ASN A 44 -11.48 8.59 -0.26
N GLU A 45 -11.91 7.34 -0.19
CA GLU A 45 -12.53 6.77 1.02
C GLU A 45 -11.58 6.83 2.22
N MET A 46 -10.27 6.61 2.02
CA MET A 46 -9.27 6.78 3.07
C MET A 46 -9.15 8.24 3.51
N GLU A 47 -8.99 9.18 2.59
CA GLU A 47 -8.84 10.61 2.92
C GLU A 47 -10.09 11.17 3.61
N ASP A 48 -11.28 10.78 3.16
CA ASP A 48 -12.55 11.28 3.67
C ASP A 48 -12.90 10.71 5.06
N ASN A 49 -12.53 9.46 5.35
CA ASN A 49 -13.02 8.74 6.54
C ASN A 49 -11.95 8.49 7.60
N THR A 50 -10.68 8.87 7.37
CA THR A 50 -9.62 8.66 8.36
C THR A 50 -9.10 9.95 8.94
N THR A 51 -8.95 9.98 10.27
CA THR A 51 -8.21 11.05 10.95
C THR A 51 -6.70 10.84 10.78
N PRO A 52 -5.87 11.89 10.95
CA PRO A 52 -4.42 11.73 10.94
C PRO A 52 -3.89 10.66 11.90
N LYS A 53 -4.55 10.47 13.05
CA LYS A 53 -4.20 9.42 14.02
C LYS A 53 -4.49 8.02 13.45
N GLN A 54 -5.69 7.79 12.92
CA GLN A 54 -6.06 6.50 12.32
C GLN A 54 -5.20 6.16 11.11
N ARG A 55 -4.85 7.15 10.28
CA ARG A 55 -3.91 6.95 9.16
C ARG A 55 -2.55 6.47 9.65
N ARG A 56 -2.02 7.08 10.73
CA ARG A 56 -0.75 6.65 11.35
C ARG A 56 -0.83 5.23 11.89
N GLU A 57 -1.93 4.87 12.56
CA GLU A 57 -2.16 3.52 13.07
C GLU A 57 -2.23 2.50 11.92
N ALA A 58 -2.90 2.83 10.82
CA ALA A 58 -2.93 2.01 9.62
C ALA A 58 -1.55 1.84 8.98
N MET A 59 -0.71 2.88 8.95
CA MET A 59 0.67 2.78 8.47
C MET A 59 1.51 1.84 9.34
N VAL A 60 1.39 1.92 10.67
CA VAL A 60 2.10 1.02 11.60
C VAL A 60 1.64 -0.43 11.41
N SER A 61 0.32 -0.66 11.33
CA SER A 61 -0.26 -1.99 11.09
C SER A 61 0.17 -2.58 9.74
N LEU A 62 0.16 -1.77 8.67
CA LEU A 62 0.64 -2.19 7.36
C LEU A 62 2.12 -2.60 7.40
N LEU A 63 2.95 -1.82 8.10
CA LEU A 63 4.37 -2.12 8.22
C LEU A 63 4.59 -3.45 8.95
N ASP A 64 3.94 -3.66 10.10
CA ASP A 64 4.00 -4.89 10.88
C ASP A 64 3.66 -6.13 10.01
N LYS A 65 2.52 -6.08 9.31
CA LYS A 65 2.11 -7.13 8.36
C LYS A 65 3.13 -7.36 7.24
N THR A 66 3.76 -6.29 6.75
CA THR A 66 4.76 -6.36 5.69
C THR A 66 6.04 -7.05 6.18
N MET A 67 6.46 -6.75 7.41
CA MET A 67 7.63 -7.39 8.05
C MET A 67 7.40 -8.90 8.20
N ASP A 68 6.21 -9.31 8.68
CA ASP A 68 5.88 -10.72 8.88
C ASP A 68 5.82 -11.53 7.57
N GLU A 69 5.37 -10.93 6.48
CA GLU A 69 5.04 -11.65 5.24
C GLU A 69 6.11 -11.53 4.16
N PHE A 70 6.78 -10.38 4.04
CA PHE A 70 7.76 -10.13 2.97
C PHE A 70 9.22 -10.21 3.43
N LEU A 71 9.51 -10.00 4.72
CA LEU A 71 10.86 -10.18 5.25
C LEU A 71 11.04 -11.59 5.80
N VAL A 72 11.03 -12.57 4.89
CA VAL A 72 11.64 -13.86 5.18
C VAL A 72 13.14 -13.65 5.07
N VAL A 73 13.82 -13.48 6.20
CA VAL A 73 15.28 -13.49 6.24
C VAL A 73 15.73 -14.87 5.77
N ASN A 74 16.18 -14.99 4.52
CA ASN A 74 17.12 -16.05 4.20
C ASN A 74 18.33 -15.74 5.07
N ASP A 75 18.65 -16.65 5.99
CA ASP A 75 19.85 -16.60 6.85
C ASP A 75 21.12 -16.84 6.01
N GLU A 76 21.19 -16.21 4.84
CA GLU A 76 22.39 -15.95 4.10
C GLU A 76 22.85 -14.58 4.59
N ARG A 77 23.56 -14.63 5.70
CA ARG A 77 24.34 -13.54 6.30
C ARG A 77 24.84 -12.56 5.24
N ILE A 78 24.65 -11.28 5.56
CA ILE A 78 25.47 -10.11 5.17
C ILE A 78 26.77 -10.47 4.43
#